data_AF-A0A9E0WS27-F1
#
_entry.id   AF-A0A9E0WS27-F1
#
_cell.length_a   1.000
_cell.length_b   1.000
_cell.length_c   1.000
_cell.angle_alpha   90.00
_cell.angle_beta   90.00
_cell.angle_gamma   90.00
#
_symmetry.space_group_name_H-M   'P 1'
#
loop_
_entity.id
_entity.type
_entity.pdbx_description
1 polymer ?
#
loop_
_entity_poly.entity_id
_entity_poly.type
_entity_poly.pdbx_seq_one_letter_code
_entity_poly.pdbx_strand_id
1 'polypeptide(L)'
;MRDPDKYITRGEIIAKLREWQSGAITTQDVWDWASHRYHSGQADYDDWEDETSSVAHEMLGALDSLDMHFILVEDVSLHLAFLATPLGGFEEGLRCWRAAQATLDIAGRKLQLRDDPIYSLYCN
;
A
#
# COMPACT_ATOMS: atom_id res chain seq x y z
N MET A 1 5.08 7.29 26.09
CA MET A 1 3.99 6.34 25.77
C MET A 1 3.69 6.55 24.31
N ARG A 2 3.87 5.54 23.45
CA ARG A 2 3.49 5.66 22.03
C ARG A 2 1.97 5.82 21.97
N ASP A 3 1.50 6.75 21.14
CA ASP A 3 0.08 6.89 20.85
C ASP A 3 -0.34 5.66 20.04
N PRO A 4 -1.19 4.77 20.58
CA PRO A 4 -1.58 3.55 19.88
C PRO A 4 -2.30 3.84 18.56
N ASP A 5 -2.91 5.02 18.42
CA ASP A 5 -3.57 5.43 17.17
C ASP A 5 -2.55 5.78 16.07
N LYS A 6 -1.27 5.95 16.43
CA LYS A 6 -0.16 6.29 15.52
C LYS A 6 0.82 5.16 15.31
N TYR A 7 0.57 3.98 15.87
CA TYR A 7 1.44 2.81 15.71
C TYR A 7 0.83 1.83 14.72
N ILE A 8 1.55 1.53 13.65
CA ILE A 8 1.07 0.71 12.53
C ILE A 8 1.99 -0.50 12.39
N THR A 9 1.39 -1.67 12.18
CA THR A 9 2.15 -2.92 12.02
C THR A 9 1.99 -3.47 10.62
N ARG A 10 2.99 -4.24 10.14
CA ARG A 10 2.84 -5.05 8.93
C ARG A 10 1.60 -5.93 8.99
N GLY A 11 1.32 -6.52 10.15
CA GLY A 11 0.17 -7.39 10.36
C GLY A 11 -1.17 -6.71 10.11
N GLU A 12 -1.29 -5.43 10.47
CA GLU A 12 -2.49 -4.63 10.23
C GLU A 12 -2.70 -4.35 8.73
N ILE A 13 -1.65 -3.94 8.02
CA ILE A 13 -1.71 -3.73 6.57
C ILE A 13 -2.06 -5.04 5.85
N ILE A 14 -1.43 -6.15 6.25
CA ILE A 14 -1.72 -7.50 5.71
C ILE A 14 -3.19 -7.86 5.92
N ALA A 15 -3.74 -7.61 7.11
CA ALA A 15 -5.14 -7.89 7.40
C ALA A 15 -6.08 -7.09 6.48
N LYS A 16 -5.83 -5.77 6.31
CA LYS A 16 -6.62 -4.92 5.41
C LYS A 16 -6.55 -5.36 3.96
N LEU A 17 -5.36 -5.69 3.45
CA LEU A 17 -5.20 -6.21 2.10
C LEU A 17 -5.95 -7.54 1.90
N ARG A 18 -5.95 -8.43 2.89
CA ARG A 18 -6.69 -9.70 2.82
C ARG A 18 -8.20 -9.50 2.85
N GLU A 19 -8.69 -8.59 3.69
CA GLU A 19 -10.11 -8.21 3.69
C GLU A 19 -10.53 -7.68 2.31
N TRP A 20 -9.72 -6.80 1.73
CA TRP A 20 -9.95 -6.27 0.38
C TRP A 20 -9.96 -7.37 -0.68
N GLN A 21 -8.94 -8.24 -0.67
CA GLN A 21 -8.85 -9.38 -1.58
C GLN A 21 -10.03 -10.35 -1.46
N SER A 22 -10.59 -10.51 -0.27
CA SER A 22 -11.77 -11.35 -0.04
C SER A 22 -13.10 -10.69 -0.45
N GLY A 23 -13.09 -9.39 -0.77
CA GLY A 23 -14.28 -8.59 -1.03
C GLY A 23 -15.06 -8.20 0.25
N ALA A 24 -14.46 -8.37 1.43
CA ALA A 24 -15.08 -7.99 2.70
C ALA A 24 -15.13 -6.48 2.89
N ILE A 25 -14.20 -5.75 2.27
CA ILE A 25 -14.16 -4.28 2.21
C ILE A 25 -13.95 -3.84 0.77
N THR A 26 -14.36 -2.61 0.47
CA THR A 26 -14.22 -2.01 -0.85
C THR A 26 -12.86 -1.33 -1.01
N THR A 27 -12.52 -0.97 -2.25
CA THR A 27 -11.36 -0.12 -2.54
C THR A 27 -11.42 1.21 -1.80
N GLN A 28 -12.62 1.83 -1.68
CA GLN A 28 -12.80 3.07 -0.93
C GLN A 28 -12.45 2.88 0.55
N ASP A 29 -12.87 1.76 1.16
CA ASP A 29 -12.57 1.48 2.57
C ASP A 29 -11.06 1.33 2.82
N VAL A 30 -10.32 0.72 1.88
CA VAL A 30 -8.85 0.62 1.97
C VAL A 30 -8.21 1.99 1.85
N TRP A 31 -8.68 2.80 0.89
CA TRP A 31 -8.14 4.13 0.67
C TRP A 31 -8.38 5.06 1.86
N ASP A 32 -9.62 5.13 2.35
CA ASP A 32 -9.98 5.92 3.52
C ASP A 32 -9.19 5.50 4.77
N TRP A 33 -9.02 4.19 4.96
CA TRP A 33 -8.21 3.66 6.06
C TRP A 33 -6.75 4.08 5.92
N ALA A 34 -6.16 3.94 4.73
CA ALA A 34 -4.77 4.29 4.50
C ALA A 34 -4.54 5.80 4.68
N SER A 35 -5.39 6.64 4.11
CA SER A 35 -5.30 8.11 4.25
C SER A 35 -5.57 8.61 5.66
N HIS A 36 -6.40 7.92 6.43
CA HIS A 36 -6.56 8.24 7.84
C HIS A 36 -5.32 7.87 8.66
N ARG A 37 -4.64 6.77 8.32
CA ARG A 37 -3.50 6.25 9.08
C ARG A 37 -2.16 6.83 8.66
N TYR A 38 -2.03 7.26 7.41
CA TYR A 38 -0.80 7.83 6.90
C TYR A 38 -0.61 9.26 7.43
N HIS A 39 -0.02 9.35 8.62
CA HIS A 39 0.39 10.63 9.21
C HIS A 39 1.88 10.86 8.93
N SER A 40 2.17 11.63 7.87
CA SER A 40 3.54 12.00 7.51
C SER A 40 4.32 12.52 8.73
N GLY A 41 5.37 11.79 9.11
CA GLY A 41 6.26 12.14 10.23
C GLY A 41 5.70 11.94 11.65
N GLN A 42 4.51 11.36 11.81
CA GLN A 42 3.93 11.09 13.14
C GLN A 42 3.57 9.62 13.39
N ALA A 43 3.42 8.82 12.34
CA ALA A 43 3.22 7.38 12.46
C ALA A 43 4.54 6.66 12.77
N ASP A 44 4.49 5.70 13.69
CA ASP A 44 5.59 4.79 14.03
C ASP A 44 5.25 3.38 13.56
N TYR A 45 6.26 2.60 13.19
CA TYR A 45 6.09 1.30 12.54
C TYR A 45 6.84 0.21 13.29
N ASP A 46 6.39 -1.04 13.17
CA ASP A 46 6.99 -2.19 13.85
C ASP A 46 8.28 -2.70 13.22
N ASP A 47 8.62 -2.21 12.04
CA ASP A 47 9.63 -2.81 11.16
C ASP A 47 10.68 -1.82 10.64
N TRP A 48 10.90 -0.70 11.34
CA TRP A 48 12.01 0.20 11.05
C TRP A 48 13.34 -0.55 11.14
N GLU A 49 14.07 -0.60 10.02
CA GLU A 49 15.45 -1.12 9.95
C GLU A 49 16.47 0.01 10.16
N ASP A 50 16.14 1.20 9.69
CA ASP A 50 16.87 2.46 9.88
C ASP A 50 15.88 3.65 9.89
N GLU A 51 16.36 4.89 9.76
CA GLU A 51 15.53 6.11 9.77
C GLU A 51 14.56 6.24 8.57
N THR A 52 14.77 5.45 7.53
CA THR A 52 14.07 5.56 6.23
C THR A 52 13.52 4.24 5.70
N SER A 53 14.00 3.12 6.22
CA SER A 53 13.68 1.78 5.74
C SER A 53 12.61 1.11 6.61
N SER A 54 11.38 1.13 6.14
CA SER A 54 10.26 0.36 6.67
C SER A 54 9.36 -0.08 5.53
N VAL A 55 9.10 -1.39 5.44
CA VAL A 55 8.20 -1.97 4.45
C VAL A 55 6.76 -1.55 4.74
N ALA A 56 6.38 -1.51 6.03
CA ALA A 56 5.05 -1.06 6.44
C ALA A 56 4.82 0.40 6.07
N HIS A 57 5.80 1.28 6.29
CA HIS A 57 5.74 2.69 5.92
C HIS A 57 5.60 2.88 4.41
N GLU A 58 6.45 2.22 3.61
CA GLU A 58 6.41 2.34 2.15
C GLU A 58 5.08 1.80 1.58
N MET A 59 4.59 0.69 2.11
CA MET A 59 3.32 0.11 1.66
C MET A 59 2.13 0.97 2.08
N LEU A 60 2.12 1.53 3.30
CA LEU A 60 1.05 2.43 3.70
C LEU A 60 1.02 3.70 2.86
N GLY A 61 2.19 4.29 2.54
CA GLY A 61 2.28 5.44 1.65
C GLY A 61 1.75 5.13 0.25
N ALA A 62 2.03 3.94 -0.28
CA ALA A 62 1.48 3.52 -1.56
C ALA A 62 -0.05 3.31 -1.53
N LEU A 63 -0.63 2.83 -0.42
CA LEU A 63 -2.08 2.71 -0.25
C LEU A 63 -2.78 4.05 0.00
N ASP A 64 -2.12 5.00 0.66
CA ASP A 64 -2.62 6.38 0.82
C ASP A 64 -2.76 7.07 -0.54
N SER A 65 -1.85 6.76 -1.47
CA SER A 65 -1.86 7.25 -2.85
C SER A 65 -2.28 6.16 -3.87
N LEU A 66 -3.18 5.26 -3.48
CA LEU A 66 -3.60 4.11 -4.30
C LEU A 66 -4.16 4.53 -5.66
N ASP A 67 -4.88 5.66 -5.69
CA ASP A 67 -5.50 6.27 -6.86
C ASP A 67 -4.45 6.70 -7.90
N MET A 68 -3.41 7.39 -7.44
CA MET A 68 -2.28 7.82 -8.26
C MET A 68 -1.45 6.64 -8.75
N HIS A 69 -1.32 5.59 -7.93
CA HIS A 69 -0.55 4.39 -8.25
C HIS A 69 -1.34 3.31 -9.01
N PHE A 70 -2.65 3.53 -9.24
CA PHE A 70 -3.54 2.55 -9.88
C PHE A 70 -3.49 1.17 -9.22
N ILE A 71 -3.40 1.14 -7.89
CA ILE A 71 -3.36 -0.12 -7.12
C ILE A 71 -4.75 -0.73 -7.12
N LEU A 72 -4.88 -1.95 -7.64
CA LEU A 72 -6.15 -2.68 -7.69
C LEU A 72 -6.13 -3.90 -6.79
N VAL A 73 -7.32 -4.45 -6.52
CA VAL A 73 -7.47 -5.65 -5.68
C VAL A 73 -6.71 -6.86 -6.26
N GLU A 74 -6.55 -6.91 -7.58
CA GLU A 74 -5.76 -7.93 -8.28
C GLU A 74 -4.26 -7.88 -7.95
N ASP A 75 -3.75 -6.74 -7.48
CA ASP A 75 -2.34 -6.55 -7.11
C ASP A 75 -2.04 -6.96 -5.68
N VAL A 76 -3.05 -7.30 -4.87
CA VAL A 76 -2.87 -7.58 -3.44
C VAL A 76 -1.78 -8.64 -3.21
N SER A 77 -1.72 -9.69 -4.01
CA SER A 77 -0.69 -10.72 -3.88
C SER A 77 0.74 -10.19 -4.06
N LEU A 78 0.92 -9.21 -4.94
CA LEU A 78 2.20 -8.53 -5.16
C LEU A 78 2.60 -7.71 -3.92
N HIS A 79 1.65 -6.98 -3.32
CA HIS A 79 1.89 -6.17 -2.12
C HIS A 79 2.12 -7.02 -0.87
N LEU A 80 1.40 -8.13 -0.72
CA LEU A 80 1.61 -9.11 0.35
C LEU A 80 3.01 -9.73 0.27
N ALA A 81 3.55 -9.96 -0.93
CA ALA A 81 4.91 -10.46 -1.10
C ALA A 81 5.95 -9.44 -0.60
N PHE A 82 5.74 -8.15 -0.85
CA PHE A 82 6.61 -7.10 -0.31
C PHE A 82 6.53 -7.01 1.21
N LEU A 83 5.32 -7.03 1.79
CA LEU A 83 5.09 -7.06 3.25
C LEU A 83 5.72 -8.28 3.95
N ALA A 84 5.97 -9.37 3.22
CA ALA A 84 6.65 -10.56 3.72
C ALA A 84 8.19 -10.46 3.70
N THR A 85 8.76 -9.36 3.20
CA THR A 85 10.22 -9.13 3.20
C THR A 85 10.76 -9.20 4.62
N PRO A 86 11.75 -10.05 4.94
CA PRO A 86 12.30 -10.14 6.29
C PRO A 86 13.03 -8.85 6.71
N LEU A 87 13.15 -8.62 8.02
CA LEU A 87 14.00 -7.54 8.54
C LEU A 87 15.45 -7.72 8.08
N GLY A 88 16.07 -6.61 7.68
CA GLY A 88 17.38 -6.55 7.03
C GLY A 88 17.32 -6.78 5.51
N GLY A 89 16.11 -6.92 4.95
CA GLY A 89 15.86 -7.22 3.54
C GLY A 89 15.22 -6.09 2.76
N PHE A 90 15.04 -4.90 3.37
CA PHE A 90 14.25 -3.80 2.78
C PHE A 90 14.68 -3.44 1.36
N GLU A 91 15.98 -3.20 1.11
CA GLU A 91 16.47 -2.76 -0.20
C GLU A 91 16.15 -3.76 -1.33
N GLU A 92 16.39 -5.05 -1.08
CA GLU A 92 16.11 -6.11 -2.04
C GLU A 92 14.60 -6.27 -2.24
N GLY A 93 13.83 -6.28 -1.15
CA GLY A 93 12.37 -6.35 -1.20
C GLY A 93 11.76 -5.19 -2.00
N LEU A 94 12.23 -3.96 -1.75
CA LEU A 94 11.80 -2.75 -2.45
C LEU A 94 12.13 -2.83 -3.93
N ARG A 95 13.33 -3.30 -4.28
CA ARG A 95 13.74 -3.51 -5.67
C ARG A 95 12.85 -4.51 -6.38
N CYS A 96 12.60 -5.68 -5.77
CA CYS A 96 11.71 -6.71 -6.32
C CYS A 96 10.28 -6.19 -6.48
N TRP A 97 9.77 -5.47 -5.48
CA TRP A 97 8.42 -4.91 -5.50
C TRP A 97 8.25 -3.86 -6.60
N ARG A 98 9.21 -2.94 -6.77
CA ARG A 98 9.21 -1.97 -7.88
C ARG A 98 9.32 -2.64 -9.25
N ALA A 99 10.15 -3.67 -9.37
CA ALA A 99 10.27 -4.44 -10.61
C ALA A 99 8.96 -5.15 -10.97
N ALA A 100 8.25 -5.72 -9.98
CA ALA A 100 6.95 -6.33 -10.19
C ALA A 100 5.88 -5.30 -10.61
N GLN A 101 5.84 -4.13 -9.95
CA GLN A 101 4.93 -3.03 -10.32
C GLN A 101 5.16 -2.53 -11.75
N ALA A 102 6.42 -2.51 -12.22
CA ALA A 102 6.74 -2.10 -13.58
C ALA A 102 6.17 -3.02 -14.68
N THR A 103 5.64 -4.20 -14.32
CA THR A 103 4.99 -5.12 -15.26
C THR A 103 3.49 -4.88 -15.41
N LEU A 104 2.89 -4.02 -14.58
CA LEU A 104 1.46 -3.72 -14.60
C LEU A 104 1.08 -2.89 -15.82
N ASP A 105 -0.05 -3.21 -16.46
CA ASP A 105 -0.58 -2.46 -17.59
C ASP A 105 -1.29 -1.18 -17.13
N ILE A 106 -0.50 -0.18 -16.76
CA ILE A 106 -1.02 1.12 -16.31
C ILE A 106 -1.81 1.82 -17.42
N ALA A 107 -1.41 1.65 -18.69
CA ALA A 107 -2.12 2.26 -19.81
C ALA A 107 -3.53 1.66 -19.97
N GLY A 108 -3.65 0.34 -19.89
CA GLY A 108 -4.93 -0.36 -19.88
C GLY A 108 -5.79 0.05 -18.69
N ARG A 109 -5.22 0.14 -17.48
CA ARG A 109 -5.93 0.57 -16.28
C ARG A 109 -6.50 1.97 -16.38
N LYS A 110 -5.72 2.93 -16.89
CA LYS A 110 -6.22 4.31 -17.11
C LYS A 110 -7.44 4.35 -18.03
N LEU A 111 -7.48 3.52 -19.06
CA LEU A 111 -8.64 3.43 -19.96
C LEU A 111 -9.85 2.81 -19.24
N GLN A 112 -9.64 1.77 -18.45
CA GLN A 112 -10.69 1.06 -17.72
C GLN A 112 -11.29 1.88 -16.58
N LEU A 113 -10.46 2.63 -15.87
CA LEU A 113 -10.79 3.34 -14.63
C LEU A 113 -11.15 4.81 -14.86
N ARG A 114 -11.26 5.25 -16.12
CA ARG A 114 -11.50 6.65 -16.47
C ARG A 114 -12.75 7.25 -15.82
N ASP A 115 -13.78 6.43 -15.63
CA ASP A 115 -15.06 6.83 -15.03
C ASP A 115 -15.19 6.36 -13.56
N ASP A 116 -14.13 5.76 -12.99
CA ASP A 116 -14.10 5.36 -11.59
C ASP A 116 -13.82 6.60 -10.70
N PRO A 117 -14.67 6.89 -9.70
CA PRO A 117 -14.54 8.10 -8.89
C PRO A 117 -13.24 8.17 -8.07
N ILE A 118 -12.61 7.02 -7.76
CA ILE A 118 -11.34 6.96 -7.03
C ILE A 118 -10.19 7.33 -7.97
N TYR A 119 -10.14 6.75 -9.17
CA TYR A 119 -8.97 6.84 -10.06
C TYR A 119 -9.06 7.90 -11.16
N SER A 120 -10.28 8.36 -11.48
CA SER A 120 -10.56 9.23 -12.64
C SER A 120 -9.68 10.48 -12.71
N LEU A 121 -9.28 11.04 -11.56
CA LEU A 121 -8.41 12.22 -11.49
C LEU A 121 -7.07 12.02 -12.24
N TYR A 122 -6.54 10.80 -12.23
CA TYR A 122 -5.22 10.47 -12.79
C TYR A 122 -5.29 9.75 -14.15
N CYS A 123 -6.50 9.51 -14.67
CA CYS A 123 -6.74 8.80 -15.94
C CYS A 123 -6.60 9.68 -17.20
N ASN A 124 -6.32 10.97 -17.04
CA ASN A 124 -6.20 11.95 -18.12
C ASN A 124 -4.90 11.81 -18.95
#